data_AF-A0A933C9B4-F1
#
_entry.id   AF-A0A933C9B4-F1
#
_cell.length_a   1.000
_cell.length_b   1.000
_cell.length_c   1.000
_cell.angle_alpha   90.00
_cell.angle_beta   90.00
_cell.angle_gamma   90.00
#
_symmetry.space_group_name_H-M   'P 1'
#
loop_
_entity.id
_entity.type
_entity.pdbx_description
1 polymer ?
#
loop_
_entity_poly.entity_id
_entity_poly.type
_entity_poly.pdbx_seq_one_letter_code
_entity_poly.pdbx_strand_id
1 'polypeptide(L)'
;MIRALLAAAAAGAWSLGAAASPGLETTKRAPSKAKAASGVYPVYAHPEGFLLLDRDGKAKSIAPGTAFVVVGSKAAGLFSVSKATMTWAACVKRSAARAPGYFLEGKARDKVGTPIIAIRAPARRGLDTARAKFYRLANEVSDDTYGALGEPLKKAILADVDSGAFLFGVEDTLGAEFAKRPDPEKVHLRLDFGSKVRLAGTPEAFVLVESANISKTFRRCLRLLGAQEALGPCAEMPHSLMAETEQLDFVAYDPNGKGRPFVLAYTAREPLWGHERWGFMLTAAGPRRFLLDAIDHKCRENF
;
A
#
# COMPACT_ATOMS: atom_id res chain seq x y z
N MET A 1 50.31 -23.28 32.22
CA MET A 1 51.14 -22.59 33.25
C MET A 1 51.97 -21.52 32.55
N ILE A 2 52.23 -20.38 33.21
CA ILE A 2 52.91 -19.12 32.77
C ILE A 2 51.88 -18.01 32.42
N ARG A 3 51.40 -17.17 33.38
CA ARG A 3 51.97 -15.93 33.99
C ARG A 3 52.26 -14.84 32.93
N ALA A 4 51.45 -13.78 32.75
CA ALA A 4 51.15 -12.59 33.58
C ALA A 4 52.26 -11.50 33.58
N LEU A 5 51.93 -10.28 33.13
CA LEU A 5 52.41 -8.91 33.54
C LEU A 5 51.72 -7.87 32.60
N LEU A 6 50.81 -6.98 33.06
CA LEU A 6 50.98 -5.66 33.72
C LEU A 6 51.73 -4.62 32.85
N ALA A 7 51.48 -3.31 32.80
CA ALA A 7 50.43 -2.35 33.18
C ALA A 7 50.97 -0.92 32.84
N ALA A 8 50.11 0.11 32.96
CA ALA A 8 50.36 1.57 33.03
C ALA A 8 50.51 2.32 31.68
N ALA A 9 49.72 3.34 31.30
CA ALA A 9 49.12 4.53 31.95
C ALA A 9 49.98 5.81 31.86
N ALA A 10 49.48 6.83 31.12
CA ALA A 10 49.61 8.29 31.31
C ALA A 10 48.99 8.99 30.06
N ALA A 11 47.87 9.72 30.10
CA ALA A 11 47.56 11.00 30.75
C ALA A 11 48.13 12.26 30.02
N GLY A 12 47.22 13.16 29.61
CA GLY A 12 47.48 14.50 29.04
C GLY A 12 46.44 14.86 27.97
N ALA A 13 45.23 15.40 28.23
CA ALA A 13 44.83 16.65 28.88
C ALA A 13 44.90 17.92 27.98
N TRP A 14 43.70 18.37 27.57
CA TRP A 14 43.24 19.76 27.28
C TRP A 14 43.40 20.35 25.86
N SER A 15 42.26 20.57 25.20
CA SER A 15 41.77 21.94 24.87
C SER A 15 40.36 21.90 24.27
N LEU A 16 39.44 22.63 24.90
CA LEU A 16 38.12 23.03 24.37
C LEU A 16 38.30 23.92 23.13
N GLY A 17 37.52 23.64 22.08
CA GLY A 17 37.43 24.45 20.87
C GLY A 17 36.08 24.23 20.19
N ALA A 18 35.35 25.32 20.03
CA ALA A 18 33.94 25.40 19.67
C ALA A 18 33.54 24.81 18.30
N ALA A 19 32.29 24.35 18.27
CA ALA A 19 31.31 24.54 17.21
C ALA A 19 31.72 24.27 15.75
N ALA A 20 31.28 23.13 15.23
CA ALA A 20 30.73 23.06 13.88
C ALA A 20 29.58 22.06 13.90
N SER A 21 28.35 22.59 13.95
CA SER A 21 27.16 21.84 13.58
C SER A 21 27.38 21.27 12.18
N PRO A 22 27.29 19.95 11.95
CA PRO A 22 27.13 19.45 10.60
C PRO A 22 25.75 19.94 10.17
N GLY A 23 25.75 20.90 9.23
CA GLY A 23 24.54 21.43 8.64
C GLY A 23 23.66 20.30 8.15
N LEU A 24 22.37 20.42 8.44
CA LEU A 24 21.31 19.67 7.79
C LEU A 24 21.51 19.76 6.28
N GLU A 25 22.12 18.74 5.69
CA GLU A 25 21.91 18.45 4.28
C GLU A 25 20.46 18.01 4.14
N THR A 26 19.67 18.98 3.70
CA THR A 26 18.28 18.83 3.27
C THR A 26 18.23 17.87 2.08
N THR A 27 18.24 16.56 2.36
CA THR A 27 17.79 15.59 1.37
C THR A 27 16.30 15.78 1.16
N LYS A 28 15.94 16.62 0.19
CA LYS A 28 14.68 16.54 -0.57
C LYS A 28 14.61 15.17 -1.24
N ARG A 29 14.33 14.11 -0.47
CA ARG A 29 13.87 12.85 -1.05
C ARG A 29 12.38 13.03 -1.34
N ALA A 30 12.09 13.29 -2.61
CA ALA A 30 10.74 13.16 -3.13
C ALA A 30 10.16 11.79 -2.72
N PRO A 31 8.85 11.69 -2.42
CA PRO A 31 8.21 10.41 -2.14
C PRO A 31 8.57 9.45 -3.27
N SER A 32 9.11 8.28 -2.91
CA SER A 32 9.54 7.30 -3.90
C SER A 32 8.38 7.03 -4.85
N LYS A 33 8.55 7.34 -6.14
CA LYS A 33 7.58 6.99 -7.16
C LYS A 33 7.47 5.47 -7.12
N ALA A 34 6.43 4.96 -6.46
CA ALA A 34 6.13 3.53 -6.46
C ALA A 34 6.08 3.11 -7.92
N LYS A 35 7.09 2.36 -8.37
CA LYS A 35 7.18 1.88 -9.75
C LYS A 35 5.98 0.95 -9.94
N ALA A 36 5.01 1.38 -10.75
CA ALA A 36 3.86 0.56 -11.10
C ALA A 36 4.35 -0.83 -11.48
N ALA A 37 3.79 -1.87 -10.87
CA ALA A 37 4.19 -3.24 -11.15
C ALA A 37 3.86 -3.54 -12.63
N SER A 38 4.88 -3.84 -13.43
CA SER A 38 4.70 -4.17 -14.84
C SER A 38 3.72 -5.34 -14.98
N GLY A 39 2.63 -5.13 -15.71
CA GLY A 39 1.63 -6.18 -15.96
C GLY A 39 0.45 -6.19 -15.00
N VAL A 40 0.33 -5.25 -14.06
CA VAL A 40 -0.89 -5.05 -13.26
C VAL A 40 -1.55 -3.73 -13.63
N TYR A 41 -2.85 -3.76 -13.88
CA TYR A 41 -3.61 -2.63 -14.41
C TYR A 41 -4.92 -2.45 -13.64
N PRO A 42 -5.37 -1.20 -13.40
CA PRO A 42 -6.71 -0.96 -12.89
C PRO A 42 -7.77 -1.34 -13.94
N VAL A 43 -8.91 -1.86 -13.47
CA VAL A 43 -10.01 -2.31 -14.32
C VAL A 43 -11.32 -1.74 -13.84
N TYR A 44 -12.16 -1.34 -14.80
CA TYR A 44 -13.42 -0.65 -14.58
C TYR A 44 -14.58 -1.43 -15.17
N ALA A 45 -15.72 -1.36 -14.50
CA ALA A 45 -16.97 -1.78 -15.12
C ALA A 45 -17.33 -0.79 -16.23
N HIS A 46 -17.75 -1.32 -17.39
CA HIS A 46 -18.22 -0.54 -18.52
C HIS A 46 -19.47 -1.23 -19.11
N PRO A 47 -20.41 -0.51 -19.75
CA PRO A 47 -21.56 -1.15 -20.40
C PRO A 47 -21.15 -2.32 -21.32
N GLU A 48 -20.15 -2.10 -22.16
CA GLU A 48 -19.61 -3.10 -23.11
C GLU A 48 -18.77 -4.22 -22.46
N GLY A 49 -18.46 -4.18 -21.16
CA GLY A 49 -17.62 -5.20 -20.53
C GLY A 49 -16.79 -4.69 -19.37
N PHE A 50 -15.58 -5.22 -19.24
CA PHE A 50 -14.57 -4.64 -18.36
C PHE A 50 -13.57 -3.83 -19.18
N LEU A 51 -13.12 -2.70 -18.64
CA LEU A 51 -12.20 -1.79 -19.28
C LEU A 51 -10.91 -1.73 -18.47
N LEU A 52 -9.83 -2.25 -19.03
CA LEU A 52 -8.48 -2.13 -18.50
C LEU A 52 -7.88 -0.80 -18.94
N LEU A 53 -7.25 -0.05 -18.03
CA LEU A 53 -6.57 1.21 -18.36
C LEU A 53 -5.05 1.10 -18.22
N ASP A 54 -4.32 1.52 -19.26
CA ASP A 54 -2.87 1.72 -19.23
C ASP A 54 -2.56 3.19 -18.94
N ARG A 55 -2.66 3.59 -17.66
CA ARG A 55 -2.45 4.99 -17.22
C ARG A 55 -1.06 5.52 -17.57
N ASP A 56 -0.05 4.65 -17.60
CA ASP A 56 1.33 5.05 -17.85
C ASP A 56 1.68 5.09 -19.35
N GLY A 57 0.79 4.61 -20.24
CA GLY A 57 1.07 4.45 -21.66
C GLY A 57 2.29 3.55 -21.94
N LYS A 58 2.67 2.73 -20.97
CA LYS A 58 3.90 1.92 -20.96
C LYS A 58 3.65 0.46 -21.27
N ALA A 59 2.40 0.07 -21.52
CA ALA A 59 2.06 -1.28 -21.88
C ALA A 59 2.56 -1.60 -23.30
N LYS A 60 3.87 -1.84 -23.42
CA LYS A 60 4.45 -2.47 -24.61
C LYS A 60 3.82 -3.85 -24.70
N SER A 61 2.98 -4.12 -25.71
CA SER A 61 2.35 -5.41 -26.06
C SER A 61 0.98 -5.79 -25.46
N ILE A 62 0.05 -4.85 -25.24
CA ILE A 62 -1.38 -5.20 -25.12
C ILE A 62 -2.04 -5.11 -26.49
N ALA A 63 -2.54 -6.25 -26.98
CA ALA A 63 -3.23 -6.39 -28.26
C ALA A 63 -4.45 -7.33 -28.10
N PRO A 64 -5.41 -7.35 -29.06
CA PRO A 64 -6.48 -8.33 -29.06
C PRO A 64 -5.96 -9.76 -28.85
N GLY A 65 -6.66 -10.53 -28.01
CA GLY A 65 -6.26 -11.87 -27.58
C GLY A 65 -5.29 -11.90 -26.40
N THR A 66 -4.73 -10.77 -25.95
CA THR A 66 -3.89 -10.74 -24.74
C THR A 66 -4.74 -11.10 -23.53
N ALA A 67 -4.31 -12.13 -22.79
CA ALA A 67 -5.05 -12.64 -21.65
C ALA A 67 -4.67 -11.95 -20.33
N PHE A 68 -5.67 -11.79 -19.46
CA PHE A 68 -5.58 -11.18 -18.15
C PHE A 68 -6.42 -11.95 -17.14
N VAL A 69 -5.92 -12.06 -15.92
CA VAL A 69 -6.73 -12.43 -14.76
C VAL A 69 -7.31 -11.16 -14.18
N VAL A 70 -8.63 -11.02 -14.25
CA VAL A 70 -9.34 -9.93 -13.57
C VAL A 70 -9.67 -10.40 -12.17
N VAL A 71 -9.21 -9.65 -11.17
CA VAL A 71 -9.60 -9.82 -9.76
C VAL A 71 -10.68 -8.80 -9.46
N GLY A 72 -11.82 -9.26 -8.95
CA GLY A 72 -12.95 -8.43 -8.57
C GLY A 72 -13.43 -8.68 -7.16
N SER A 73 -14.58 -8.11 -6.82
CA SER A 73 -15.16 -8.14 -5.47
C SER A 73 -15.59 -9.52 -4.98
N LYS A 74 -15.86 -10.46 -5.91
CA LYS A 74 -16.40 -11.79 -5.57
C LYS A 74 -15.49 -12.95 -5.94
N ALA A 75 -14.69 -12.78 -6.99
CA ALA A 75 -13.80 -13.82 -7.50
C ALA A 75 -12.70 -13.24 -8.40
N ALA A 76 -11.84 -14.12 -8.90
CA ALA A 76 -10.96 -13.84 -10.02
C ALA A 76 -11.33 -14.70 -11.24
N GLY A 77 -11.14 -14.18 -12.45
CA GLY A 77 -11.46 -14.88 -13.70
C GLY A 77 -10.54 -14.50 -14.85
N LEU A 78 -10.46 -15.37 -15.86
CA LEU A 78 -9.67 -15.13 -17.07
C LEU A 78 -10.49 -14.36 -18.12
N PHE A 79 -9.90 -13.31 -18.67
CA PHE A 79 -10.46 -12.47 -19.72
C PHE A 79 -9.40 -12.24 -20.78
N SER A 80 -9.84 -11.88 -21.99
CA SER A 80 -8.95 -11.51 -23.08
C SER A 80 -9.32 -10.14 -23.61
N VAL A 81 -8.32 -9.40 -24.08
CA VAL A 81 -8.55 -8.13 -24.77
C VAL A 81 -9.31 -8.40 -26.07
N SER A 82 -10.43 -7.72 -26.27
CA SER A 82 -11.16 -7.79 -27.54
C SER A 82 -10.81 -6.63 -28.46
N LYS A 83 -10.79 -5.40 -27.94
CA LYS A 83 -10.43 -4.20 -28.70
C LYS A 83 -9.77 -3.13 -27.84
N ALA A 84 -8.99 -2.27 -28.48
CA ALA A 84 -8.39 -1.09 -27.87
C ALA A 84 -9.26 0.15 -28.06
N THR A 85 -9.12 1.12 -27.17
CA THR A 85 -9.78 2.43 -27.21
C THR A 85 -8.89 3.49 -26.58
N MET A 86 -9.29 4.76 -26.69
CA MET A 86 -8.70 5.86 -25.94
C MET A 86 -9.78 6.45 -25.04
N THR A 87 -9.55 6.47 -23.73
CA THR A 87 -10.55 6.90 -22.75
C THR A 87 -9.94 7.85 -21.72
N TRP A 88 -10.77 8.54 -20.96
CA TRP A 88 -10.32 9.39 -19.86
C TRP A 88 -9.89 8.50 -18.68
N ALA A 89 -8.67 8.70 -18.18
CA ALA A 89 -8.08 7.76 -17.22
C ALA A 89 -7.43 8.44 -16.01
N ALA A 90 -7.04 9.71 -16.11
CA ALA A 90 -6.35 10.42 -15.04
C ALA A 90 -6.30 11.92 -15.29
N CYS A 91 -5.93 12.65 -14.23
CA CYS A 91 -5.45 14.02 -14.33
C CYS A 91 -3.93 14.02 -14.47
N VAL A 92 -3.41 14.69 -15.50
CA VAL A 92 -1.98 15.01 -15.61
C VAL A 92 -1.85 16.52 -15.53
N LYS A 93 -1.07 17.02 -14.56
CA LYS A 93 -0.89 18.48 -14.35
C LYS A 93 -2.23 19.24 -14.28
N ARG A 94 -3.22 18.70 -13.55
CA ARG A 94 -4.55 19.31 -13.35
C ARG A 94 -5.43 19.40 -14.60
N SER A 95 -5.10 18.70 -15.68
CA SER A 95 -5.97 18.55 -16.85
C SER A 95 -6.32 17.08 -17.05
N ALA A 96 -7.56 16.84 -17.48
CA ALA A 96 -7.99 15.51 -17.89
C ALA A 96 -7.06 15.00 -19.00
N ALA A 97 -6.55 13.78 -18.86
CA ALA A 97 -5.69 13.13 -19.83
C ALA A 97 -6.36 11.85 -20.33
N ARG A 98 -6.32 11.67 -21.65
CA ARG A 98 -6.71 10.40 -22.27
C ARG A 98 -5.57 9.40 -22.14
N ALA A 99 -5.92 8.15 -21.84
CA ALA A 99 -4.98 7.04 -21.85
C ALA A 99 -5.52 5.87 -22.69
N PRO A 100 -4.64 4.97 -23.14
CA PRO A 100 -5.05 3.73 -23.77
C PRO A 100 -5.92 2.90 -22.82
N GLY A 101 -7.06 2.47 -23.35
CA GLY A 101 -7.98 1.54 -22.69
C GLY A 101 -8.16 0.28 -23.53
N TYR A 102 -8.46 -0.83 -22.88
CA TYR A 102 -8.62 -2.13 -23.52
C TYR A 102 -9.86 -2.82 -22.98
N PHE A 103 -10.81 -3.13 -23.85
CA PHE A 103 -11.99 -3.89 -23.46
C PHE A 103 -11.62 -5.35 -23.27
N LEU A 104 -12.08 -5.91 -22.15
CA LEU A 104 -11.85 -7.27 -21.73
C LEU A 104 -13.16 -8.06 -21.85
N GLU A 105 -13.10 -9.18 -22.53
CA GLU A 105 -14.20 -10.12 -22.70
C GLU A 105 -13.91 -11.45 -21.99
N GLY A 106 -14.93 -12.02 -21.38
CA GLY A 106 -14.84 -13.28 -20.65
C GLY A 106 -16.18 -13.70 -20.06
N LYS A 107 -16.41 -15.02 -19.97
CA LYS A 107 -17.66 -15.62 -19.47
C LYS A 107 -17.87 -15.45 -17.96
N ALA A 108 -16.84 -14.99 -17.23
CA ALA A 108 -16.83 -14.93 -15.78
C ALA A 108 -17.24 -13.55 -15.21
N ARG A 109 -17.76 -12.63 -16.03
CA ARG A 109 -18.08 -11.25 -15.63
C ARG A 109 -18.90 -11.18 -14.35
N ASP A 110 -20.04 -11.87 -14.30
CA ASP A 110 -20.95 -11.83 -13.16
C ASP A 110 -20.38 -12.51 -11.91
N LYS A 111 -19.53 -13.53 -12.11
CA LYS A 111 -18.84 -14.25 -11.02
C LYS A 111 -17.76 -13.41 -10.37
N VAL A 112 -17.06 -12.58 -11.16
CA VAL A 112 -16.01 -11.67 -10.67
C VAL A 112 -16.60 -10.50 -9.88
N GLY A 113 -17.79 -10.04 -10.26
CA GLY A 113 -18.43 -8.87 -9.62
C GLY A 113 -17.80 -7.56 -10.08
N THR A 114 -17.62 -6.61 -9.15
CA THR A 114 -16.98 -5.32 -9.43
C THR A 114 -15.50 -5.55 -9.72
N PRO A 115 -14.98 -5.20 -10.91
CA PRO A 115 -13.58 -5.41 -11.22
C PRO A 115 -12.68 -4.42 -10.46
N ILE A 116 -11.52 -4.89 -10.02
CA ILE A 116 -10.56 -4.10 -9.24
C ILE A 116 -9.27 -3.95 -10.04
N ILE A 117 -8.62 -5.07 -10.37
CA ILE A 117 -7.40 -5.10 -11.19
C ILE A 117 -7.44 -6.19 -12.26
N ALA A 118 -6.58 -6.04 -13.26
CA ALA A 118 -6.19 -7.07 -14.20
C ALA A 118 -4.70 -7.34 -14.06
N ILE A 119 -4.35 -8.62 -13.98
CA ILE A 119 -2.97 -9.10 -13.96
C ILE A 119 -2.72 -9.83 -15.27
N ARG A 120 -1.71 -9.40 -16.03
CA ARG A 120 -1.37 -10.01 -17.31
C ARG A 120 -1.04 -11.49 -17.14
N ALA A 121 -1.73 -12.34 -17.88
CA ALA A 121 -1.47 -13.77 -17.89
C ALA A 121 -0.25 -14.08 -18.78
N PRO A 122 0.67 -14.96 -18.35
CA PRO A 122 1.77 -15.38 -19.19
C PRO A 122 1.27 -16.19 -20.40
N ALA A 123 1.73 -15.84 -21.61
CA ALA A 123 1.28 -16.45 -22.86
C ALA A 123 1.60 -17.96 -22.99
N ARG A 124 2.58 -18.47 -22.23
CA ARG A 124 3.12 -19.85 -22.37
C ARG A 124 3.04 -20.71 -21.11
N ARG A 125 2.59 -20.14 -19.98
CA ARG A 125 2.29 -20.90 -18.76
C ARG A 125 0.81 -20.67 -18.51
N GLY A 126 -0.01 -21.70 -18.68
CA GLY A 126 -1.38 -21.61 -18.21
C GLY A 126 -1.36 -21.16 -16.76
N LEU A 127 -2.20 -20.19 -16.41
CA LEU A 127 -2.43 -19.90 -15.00
C LEU A 127 -3.02 -21.17 -14.38
N ASP A 128 -2.36 -21.69 -13.35
CA ASP A 128 -2.95 -22.75 -12.53
C ASP A 128 -4.04 -22.13 -11.65
N THR A 129 -5.17 -21.84 -12.28
CA THR A 129 -6.35 -21.28 -11.63
C THR A 129 -6.93 -22.22 -10.57
N ALA A 130 -6.59 -23.52 -10.61
CA ALA A 130 -7.00 -24.49 -9.61
C ALA A 130 -6.27 -24.27 -8.26
N ARG A 131 -5.05 -23.72 -8.29
CA ARG A 131 -4.29 -23.38 -7.08
C ARG A 131 -4.51 -21.95 -6.60
N ALA A 132 -4.94 -21.06 -7.47
CA ALA A 132 -5.24 -19.68 -7.09
C ALA A 132 -6.29 -19.65 -5.96
N LYS A 133 -6.12 -18.74 -5.01
CA LYS A 133 -7.05 -18.55 -3.89
C LYS A 133 -7.55 -17.13 -3.85
N PHE A 134 -8.84 -17.00 -3.60
CA PHE A 134 -9.52 -15.72 -3.42
C PHE A 134 -10.19 -15.73 -2.05
N TYR A 135 -10.05 -14.62 -1.33
CA TYR A 135 -10.66 -14.44 -0.02
C TYR A 135 -11.26 -13.03 0.04
N ARG A 136 -12.50 -12.94 0.53
CA ARG A 136 -13.00 -11.67 1.03
C ARG A 136 -12.45 -11.48 2.45
N LEU A 137 -11.95 -10.31 2.75
CA LEU A 137 -11.43 -9.99 4.08
C LEU A 137 -12.51 -9.25 4.85
N ALA A 138 -12.97 -9.84 5.95
CA ALA A 138 -13.91 -9.19 6.86
C ALA A 138 -13.13 -8.29 7.83
N ASN A 139 -13.74 -7.17 8.22
CA ASN A 139 -13.17 -6.34 9.27
C ASN A 139 -13.39 -7.02 10.63
N GLU A 140 -12.29 -7.37 11.29
CA GLU A 140 -12.21 -8.02 12.60
C GLU A 140 -11.70 -7.05 13.68
N VAL A 141 -11.70 -5.73 13.41
CA VAL A 141 -11.39 -4.73 14.44
C VAL A 141 -12.52 -4.69 15.47
N SER A 142 -12.14 -4.87 16.73
CA SER A 142 -12.99 -4.85 17.91
C SER A 142 -12.24 -4.18 19.06
N ASP A 143 -12.92 -3.91 20.19
CA ASP A 143 -12.28 -3.35 21.39
C ASP A 143 -11.13 -4.24 21.90
N ASP A 144 -11.27 -5.57 21.78
CA ASP A 144 -10.20 -6.51 22.12
C ASP A 144 -8.99 -6.34 21.19
N THR A 145 -9.24 -6.12 19.89
CA THR A 145 -8.18 -5.83 18.91
C THR A 145 -7.45 -4.54 19.27
N TYR A 146 -8.18 -3.50 19.70
CA TYR A 146 -7.58 -2.24 20.18
C TYR A 146 -6.74 -2.45 21.44
N GLY A 147 -7.26 -3.16 22.44
CA GLY A 147 -6.52 -3.45 23.67
C GLY A 147 -5.25 -4.27 23.44
N ALA A 148 -5.32 -5.27 22.56
CA ALA A 148 -4.18 -6.13 22.26
C ALA A 148 -3.11 -5.46 21.39
N LEU A 149 -3.51 -4.60 20.45
CA LEU A 149 -2.60 -4.03 19.45
C LEU A 149 -2.19 -2.58 19.73
N GLY A 150 -2.83 -1.87 20.65
CA GLY A 150 -2.56 -0.45 20.91
C GLY A 150 -1.08 -0.14 21.17
N GLU A 151 -0.48 -0.80 22.16
CA GLU A 151 0.92 -0.61 22.51
C GLU A 151 1.90 -1.10 21.42
N PRO A 152 1.75 -2.31 20.85
CA PRO A 152 2.58 -2.73 19.70
C PRO A 152 2.56 -1.76 18.52
N LEU A 153 1.41 -1.17 18.22
CA LEU A 153 1.25 -0.24 17.09
C LEU A 153 1.83 1.13 17.41
N LYS A 154 1.62 1.68 18.61
CA LYS A 154 2.33 2.89 19.06
C LYS A 154 3.84 2.69 18.94
N LYS A 155 4.38 1.58 19.42
CA LYS A 155 5.81 1.24 19.31
C LYS A 155 6.28 1.21 17.84
N ALA A 156 5.50 0.62 16.95
CA ALA A 156 5.81 0.58 15.52
C ALA A 156 5.78 1.98 14.88
N ILE A 157 4.84 2.84 15.28
CA ILE A 157 4.75 4.23 14.83
C ILE A 157 5.95 5.04 15.32
N LEU A 158 6.36 4.88 16.57
CA LEU A 158 7.55 5.54 17.11
C LEU A 158 8.81 5.09 16.37
N ALA A 159 8.95 3.81 16.04
CA ALA A 159 10.05 3.32 15.20
C ALA A 159 10.02 3.92 13.79
N ASP A 160 8.84 4.16 13.22
CA ASP A 160 8.72 4.89 11.95
C ASP A 160 9.14 6.36 12.09
N VAL A 161 8.87 7.00 13.23
CA VAL A 161 9.34 8.36 13.53
C VAL A 161 10.87 8.40 13.64
N ASP A 162 11.45 7.51 14.42
CA ASP A 162 12.90 7.44 14.63
C ASP A 162 13.68 7.15 13.34
N SER A 163 13.11 6.32 12.46
CA SER A 163 13.71 6.01 11.15
C SER A 163 13.46 7.09 10.09
N GLY A 164 12.63 8.10 10.36
CA GLY A 164 12.22 9.12 9.40
C GLY A 164 11.20 8.62 8.36
N ALA A 165 10.61 7.44 8.55
CA ALA A 165 9.52 6.93 7.72
C ALA A 165 8.18 7.63 8.01
N PHE A 166 7.98 8.16 9.22
CA PHE A 166 6.88 9.07 9.54
C PHE A 166 7.28 10.50 9.16
N LEU A 167 6.75 10.99 8.04
CA LEU A 167 7.05 12.32 7.53
C LEU A 167 6.09 13.36 8.12
N PHE A 168 6.61 14.22 8.99
CA PHE A 168 5.87 15.38 9.47
C PHE A 168 5.72 16.44 8.39
N GLY A 169 4.59 17.15 8.40
CA GLY A 169 4.38 18.30 7.53
C GLY A 169 5.42 19.39 7.78
N VAL A 170 5.83 20.12 6.75
CA VAL A 170 6.83 21.20 6.87
C VAL A 170 6.39 22.28 7.85
N GLU A 171 5.08 22.53 7.95
CA GLU A 171 4.46 23.50 8.85
C GLU A 171 4.14 22.93 10.25
N ASP A 172 4.46 21.66 10.51
CA ASP A 172 4.19 20.98 11.78
C ASP A 172 5.39 21.09 12.73
N THR A 173 5.60 22.28 13.27
CA THR A 173 6.70 22.58 14.21
C THR A 173 6.67 21.68 15.45
N LEU A 174 5.48 21.41 15.98
CA LEU A 174 5.27 20.50 17.12
C LEU A 174 5.58 19.04 16.76
N GLY A 175 5.29 18.61 15.52
CA GLY A 175 5.69 17.31 15.00
C GLY A 175 7.22 17.18 14.89
N ALA A 176 7.91 18.23 14.44
CA ALA A 176 9.37 18.26 14.41
C ALA A 176 10.00 18.22 15.82
N GLU A 177 9.35 18.81 16.82
CA GLU A 177 9.76 18.68 18.23
C GLU A 177 9.49 17.27 18.77
N PHE A 178 8.33 16.69 18.45
CA PHE A 178 7.99 15.31 18.79
C PHE A 178 9.04 14.34 18.26
N ALA A 179 9.48 14.49 16.99
CA ALA A 179 10.49 13.62 16.40
C ALA A 179 11.83 13.61 17.14
N LYS A 180 12.17 14.68 17.88
CA LYS A 180 13.39 14.75 18.70
C LYS A 180 13.24 14.03 20.04
N ARG A 181 12.01 13.95 20.56
CA ARG A 181 11.70 13.33 21.85
C ARG A 181 10.31 12.69 21.77
N PRO A 182 10.19 11.50 21.17
CA PRO A 182 8.91 10.86 20.96
C PRO A 182 8.26 10.47 22.29
N ASP A 183 6.95 10.65 22.39
CA ASP A 183 6.13 10.34 23.55
C ASP A 183 4.92 9.49 23.11
N PRO A 184 4.83 8.21 23.52
CA PRO A 184 3.75 7.32 23.07
C PRO A 184 2.35 7.84 23.41
N GLU A 185 2.20 8.64 24.46
CA GLU A 185 0.89 9.15 24.90
C GLU A 185 0.36 10.27 23.99
N LYS A 186 1.20 10.87 23.16
CA LYS A 186 0.79 11.86 22.16
C LYS A 186 0.46 11.25 20.80
N VAL A 187 0.56 9.92 20.67
CA VAL A 187 0.18 9.20 19.46
C VAL A 187 -1.30 8.83 19.57
N HIS A 188 -2.14 9.54 18.82
CA HIS A 188 -3.55 9.19 18.71
C HIS A 188 -3.72 8.14 17.62
N LEU A 189 -4.08 6.92 18.02
CA LEU A 189 -4.24 5.77 17.15
C LEU A 189 -5.72 5.45 16.90
N ARG A 190 -6.07 5.16 15.65
CA ARG A 190 -7.34 4.58 15.23
C ARG A 190 -7.08 3.38 14.33
N LEU A 191 -7.79 2.28 14.55
CA LEU A 191 -7.78 1.10 13.69
C LEU A 191 -9.04 1.13 12.84
N ASP A 192 -8.86 1.31 11.55
CA ASP A 192 -9.98 1.45 10.62
C ASP A 192 -10.41 0.10 10.04
N PHE A 193 -9.44 -0.79 9.85
CA PHE A 193 -9.65 -2.13 9.30
C PHE A 193 -8.61 -3.09 9.86
N GLY A 194 -8.96 -4.35 10.00
CA GLY A 194 -8.07 -5.41 10.44
C GLY A 194 -8.63 -6.76 10.03
N SER A 195 -7.79 -7.65 9.49
CA SER A 195 -8.24 -8.99 9.09
C SER A 195 -7.09 -9.98 9.08
N LYS A 196 -7.40 -11.24 9.40
CA LYS A 196 -6.44 -12.33 9.26
C LYS A 196 -6.16 -12.60 7.80
N VAL A 197 -4.89 -12.83 7.46
CA VAL A 197 -4.47 -13.15 6.11
C VAL A 197 -3.50 -14.32 6.12
N ARG A 198 -3.63 -15.22 5.15
CA ARG A 198 -2.70 -16.35 5.02
C ARG A 198 -1.40 -15.90 4.36
N LEU A 199 -0.33 -15.85 5.15
CA LEU A 199 1.02 -15.55 4.66
C LEU A 199 1.96 -16.73 4.91
N ALA A 200 2.78 -17.07 3.92
CA ALA A 200 3.75 -18.16 4.05
C ALA A 200 4.80 -17.83 5.12
N GLY A 201 5.00 -18.75 6.06
CA GLY A 201 5.93 -18.57 7.17
C GLY A 201 5.39 -17.67 8.30
N THR A 202 4.16 -17.18 8.20
CA THR A 202 3.54 -16.33 9.22
C THR A 202 2.06 -16.74 9.39
N PRO A 203 1.79 -17.81 10.17
CA PRO A 203 0.45 -18.38 10.29
C PRO A 203 -0.56 -17.42 10.95
N GLU A 204 -0.09 -16.50 11.79
CA GLU A 204 -0.91 -15.51 12.50
C GLU A 204 -0.86 -14.13 11.83
N ALA A 205 -0.58 -14.08 10.52
CA ALA A 205 -0.47 -12.79 9.84
C ALA A 205 -1.80 -12.02 9.89
N PHE A 206 -1.73 -10.78 10.34
CA PHE A 206 -2.87 -9.87 10.47
C PHE A 206 -2.57 -8.59 9.71
N VAL A 207 -3.37 -8.28 8.70
CA VAL A 207 -3.26 -7.03 7.94
C VAL A 207 -4.22 -6.01 8.54
N LEU A 208 -3.77 -4.78 8.73
CA LEU A 208 -4.59 -3.72 9.31
C LEU A 208 -4.35 -2.39 8.61
N VAL A 209 -5.36 -1.54 8.64
CA VAL A 209 -5.25 -0.12 8.29
C VAL A 209 -5.27 0.66 9.59
N GLU A 210 -4.12 1.24 9.94
CA GLU A 210 -3.99 2.15 11.07
C GLU A 210 -3.98 3.59 10.58
N SER A 211 -4.56 4.44 11.40
CA SER A 211 -4.54 5.88 11.28
C SER A 211 -3.88 6.44 12.54
N ALA A 212 -2.76 7.13 12.37
CA ALA A 212 -1.98 7.75 13.43
C ALA A 212 -2.02 9.26 13.27
N ASN A 213 -2.37 9.98 14.34
CA ASN A 213 -2.31 11.43 14.40
C ASN A 213 -1.32 11.86 15.49
N ILE A 214 -0.33 12.65 15.09
CA ILE A 214 0.69 13.24 15.97
C ILE A 214 0.74 14.73 15.63
N SER A 215 0.42 15.58 16.60
CA SER A 215 0.27 17.03 16.38
C SER A 215 -0.75 17.33 15.26
N LYS A 216 -0.32 17.89 14.14
CA LYS A 216 -1.14 18.22 12.96
C LYS A 216 -0.97 17.21 11.85
N THR A 217 -0.01 16.28 11.99
CA THR A 217 0.31 15.30 10.96
C THR A 217 -0.52 14.03 11.16
N PHE A 218 -1.38 13.78 10.18
CA PHE A 218 -2.14 12.54 10.06
C PHE A 218 -1.46 11.60 9.06
N ARG A 219 -1.29 10.34 9.44
CA ARG A 219 -0.79 9.28 8.56
C ARG A 219 -1.70 8.06 8.63
N ARG A 220 -2.23 7.65 7.48
CA ARG A 220 -2.90 6.36 7.30
C ARG A 220 -1.99 5.38 6.59
N CYS A 221 -1.95 4.15 7.04
CA CYS A 221 -1.12 3.13 6.41
C CYS A 221 -1.67 1.72 6.60
N LEU A 222 -1.37 0.86 5.63
CA LEU A 222 -1.57 -0.57 5.76
C LEU A 222 -0.33 -1.17 6.42
N ARG A 223 -0.53 -1.84 7.55
CA ARG A 223 0.51 -2.57 8.29
C ARG A 223 0.22 -4.06 8.24
N LEU A 224 1.29 -4.84 8.30
CA LEU A 224 1.24 -6.28 8.45
C LEU A 224 1.83 -6.65 9.81
N LEU A 225 1.07 -7.40 10.60
CA LEU A 225 1.53 -7.96 11.85
C LEU A 225 1.77 -9.46 11.72
N GLY A 226 2.73 -9.98 12.48
CA GLY A 226 2.84 -11.39 12.81
C GLY A 226 2.11 -11.69 14.12
N ALA A 227 2.75 -12.43 15.03
CA ALA A 227 2.32 -12.63 16.41
C ALA A 227 2.42 -11.32 17.23
N GLN A 228 1.63 -10.31 16.85
CA GLN A 228 1.53 -8.96 17.45
C GLN A 228 2.68 -7.99 17.15
N GLU A 229 3.72 -8.40 16.42
CA GLU A 229 4.78 -7.49 15.99
C GLU A 229 4.62 -7.04 14.55
N ALA A 230 5.00 -5.79 14.28
CA ALA A 230 5.01 -5.24 12.93
C ALA A 230 6.05 -5.94 12.05
N LEU A 231 5.60 -6.51 10.95
CA LEU A 231 6.46 -7.08 9.92
C LEU A 231 6.84 -5.96 8.95
N GLY A 232 7.98 -5.31 9.23
CA GLY A 232 8.53 -4.24 8.39
C GLY A 232 7.76 -2.91 8.43
N PRO A 233 8.10 -1.98 7.53
CA PRO A 233 7.48 -0.66 7.48
C PRO A 233 6.04 -0.76 6.97
N CYS A 234 5.22 0.21 7.37
CA CYS A 234 3.88 0.32 6.82
C CYS A 234 3.88 0.77 5.36
N ALA A 235 2.83 0.40 4.62
CA ALA A 235 2.57 0.92 3.28
C ALA A 235 1.58 2.07 3.37
N GLU A 236 2.07 3.30 3.21
CA GLU A 236 1.24 4.50 3.34
C GLU A 236 0.06 4.52 2.35
N MET A 237 -1.09 4.93 2.86
CA MET A 237 -2.33 5.16 2.13
C MET A 237 -2.66 6.66 2.20
N PRO A 238 -2.03 7.51 1.38
CA PRO A 238 -2.18 8.95 1.48
C PRO A 238 -3.64 9.40 1.46
N HIS A 239 -3.98 10.24 2.44
CA HIS A 239 -5.32 10.73 2.76
C HIS A 239 -5.97 11.59 1.67
N SER A 240 -5.20 12.03 0.66
CA SER A 240 -5.75 12.80 -0.46
C SER A 240 -6.79 12.04 -1.27
N LEU A 241 -6.95 10.73 -1.05
CA LEU A 241 -8.03 9.92 -1.60
C LEU A 241 -9.07 9.69 -0.49
N MET A 242 -10.19 10.40 -0.61
CA MET A 242 -11.08 10.77 0.48
C MET A 242 -12.06 9.68 0.93
N ALA A 243 -11.83 8.39 0.70
CA ALA A 243 -12.63 7.40 1.41
C ALA A 243 -12.20 7.34 2.88
N GLU A 244 -13.14 7.62 3.79
CA GLU A 244 -13.08 6.95 5.09
C GLU A 244 -13.00 5.44 4.82
N THR A 245 -12.08 4.75 5.47
CA THR A 245 -11.80 3.32 5.25
C THR A 245 -13.06 2.46 5.39
N GLU A 246 -14.10 2.97 6.07
CA GLU A 246 -15.44 2.38 6.18
C GLU A 246 -16.11 2.14 4.82
N GLN A 247 -15.71 2.86 3.76
CA GLN A 247 -16.19 2.65 2.39
C GLN A 247 -15.34 1.68 1.58
N LEU A 248 -14.19 1.23 2.11
CA LEU A 248 -13.30 0.28 1.46
C LEU A 248 -13.72 -1.16 1.80
N ASP A 249 -14.02 -1.94 0.76
CA ASP A 249 -14.03 -3.39 0.84
C ASP A 249 -12.61 -3.92 0.61
N PHE A 250 -12.31 -5.07 1.22
CA PHE A 250 -11.00 -5.71 1.13
C PHE A 250 -11.11 -7.14 0.62
N VAL A 251 -10.22 -7.49 -0.31
CA VAL A 251 -10.06 -8.86 -0.81
C VAL A 251 -8.58 -9.24 -0.84
N ALA A 252 -8.30 -10.52 -0.67
CA ALA A 252 -6.99 -11.10 -0.89
C ALA A 252 -7.03 -12.06 -2.09
N TYR A 253 -6.04 -11.96 -2.96
CA TYR A 253 -5.85 -12.87 -4.09
C TYR A 253 -4.44 -13.44 -4.04
N ASP A 254 -4.32 -14.76 -3.90
CA ASP A 254 -3.06 -15.49 -3.98
C ASP A 254 -3.02 -16.26 -5.32
N PRO A 255 -2.26 -15.78 -6.32
CA PRO A 255 -2.25 -16.39 -7.65
C PRO A 255 -1.79 -17.85 -7.67
N ASN A 256 -1.00 -18.28 -6.67
CA ASN A 256 -0.38 -19.60 -6.67
C ASN A 256 -0.80 -20.48 -5.48
N GLY A 257 -1.60 -19.95 -4.55
CA GLY A 257 -1.99 -20.63 -3.31
C GLY A 257 -0.82 -20.90 -2.36
N LYS A 258 0.29 -20.17 -2.52
CA LYS A 258 1.55 -20.41 -1.78
C LYS A 258 1.71 -19.48 -0.58
N GLY A 259 0.68 -18.77 -0.15
CA GLY A 259 0.72 -17.79 0.94
C GLY A 259 1.47 -16.52 0.55
N ARG A 260 1.32 -16.05 -0.69
CA ARG A 260 1.87 -14.75 -1.16
C ARG A 260 0.77 -13.88 -1.77
N PRO A 261 -0.25 -13.51 -0.97
CA PRO A 261 -1.41 -12.81 -1.49
C PRO A 261 -1.09 -11.36 -1.85
N PHE A 262 -1.81 -10.87 -2.86
CA PHE A 262 -2.10 -9.46 -3.00
C PHE A 262 -3.31 -9.12 -2.13
N VAL A 263 -3.22 -8.05 -1.35
CA VAL A 263 -4.37 -7.43 -0.70
C VAL A 263 -4.80 -6.25 -1.55
N LEU A 264 -6.09 -6.21 -1.85
CA LEU A 264 -6.71 -5.13 -2.59
C LEU A 264 -7.75 -4.45 -1.70
N ALA A 265 -7.65 -3.14 -1.56
CA ALA A 265 -8.68 -2.31 -0.95
C ALA A 265 -9.39 -1.55 -2.06
N TYR A 266 -10.72 -1.52 -2.07
CA TYR A 266 -11.46 -0.86 -3.15
C TYR A 266 -12.83 -0.36 -2.70
N THR A 267 -13.37 0.66 -3.36
CA THR A 267 -14.76 1.07 -3.18
C THR A 267 -15.70 0.29 -4.11
N ALA A 268 -16.69 -0.40 -3.55
CA ALA A 268 -17.65 -1.18 -4.34
C ALA A 268 -18.60 -0.31 -5.18
N ARG A 269 -18.91 0.88 -4.67
CA ARG A 269 -19.64 1.93 -5.38
C ARG A 269 -18.68 3.08 -5.68
N GLU A 270 -18.96 3.84 -6.73
CA GLU A 270 -18.21 5.05 -7.01
C GLU A 270 -18.52 6.09 -5.93
N PRO A 271 -17.57 6.45 -5.05
CA PRO A 271 -17.77 7.57 -4.14
C PRO A 271 -17.77 8.88 -4.95
N LEU A 272 -18.12 9.99 -4.30
CA LEU A 272 -18.25 11.28 -4.98
C LEU A 272 -16.99 11.72 -5.75
N TRP A 273 -15.80 11.22 -5.42
CA TRP A 273 -14.54 11.52 -6.12
C TRP A 273 -14.14 10.52 -7.21
N GLY A 274 -14.81 9.37 -7.32
CA GLY A 274 -14.46 8.29 -8.25
C GLY A 274 -13.87 7.06 -7.54
N HIS A 275 -13.83 5.91 -8.20
CA HIS A 275 -13.40 4.65 -7.57
C HIS A 275 -11.99 4.73 -7.00
N GLU A 276 -11.84 4.34 -5.74
CA GLU A 276 -10.56 4.24 -5.05
C GLU A 276 -10.13 2.78 -4.97
N ARG A 277 -8.87 2.51 -5.31
CA ARG A 277 -8.26 1.17 -5.34
C ARG A 277 -6.81 1.23 -4.90
N TRP A 278 -6.48 0.33 -4.00
CA TRP A 278 -5.12 0.12 -3.54
C TRP A 278 -4.75 -1.34 -3.75
N GLY A 279 -3.49 -1.57 -4.08
CA GLY A 279 -2.95 -2.92 -4.20
C GLY A 279 -1.64 -3.05 -3.46
N PHE A 280 -1.58 -4.04 -2.57
CA PHE A 280 -0.44 -4.33 -1.72
C PHE A 280 0.00 -5.77 -1.93
N MET A 281 1.29 -5.98 -2.16
CA MET A 281 1.89 -7.30 -2.12
C MET A 281 2.39 -7.55 -0.70
N LEU A 282 1.91 -8.63 -0.07
CA LEU A 282 2.35 -8.99 1.27
C LEU A 282 3.59 -9.89 1.19
N THR A 283 4.58 -9.57 2.02
CA THR A 283 5.81 -10.36 2.19
C THR A 283 6.16 -10.45 3.67
N ALA A 284 7.09 -11.35 4.03
CA ALA A 284 7.61 -11.41 5.41
C ALA A 284 8.33 -10.11 5.84
N ALA A 285 8.76 -9.28 4.89
CA ALA A 285 9.35 -7.96 5.16
C ALA A 285 8.30 -6.83 5.21
N GLY A 286 7.02 -7.17 5.17
CA GLY A 286 5.92 -6.22 5.21
C GLY A 286 5.18 -6.01 3.89
N PRO A 287 4.18 -5.11 3.91
CA PRO A 287 3.38 -4.77 2.77
C PRO A 287 4.15 -3.86 1.81
N ARG A 288 4.01 -4.12 0.51
CA ARG A 288 4.53 -3.23 -0.54
C ARG A 288 3.41 -2.82 -1.48
N ARG A 289 3.11 -1.51 -1.51
CA ARG A 289 2.16 -0.94 -2.46
C ARG A 289 2.66 -1.10 -3.90
N PHE A 290 1.83 -1.67 -4.77
CA PHE A 290 2.08 -1.80 -6.21
C PHE A 290 1.02 -1.07 -7.06
N LEU A 291 -0.15 -0.79 -6.48
CA LEU A 291 -1.23 -0.05 -7.11
C LEU A 291 -1.68 1.05 -6.17
N LEU A 292 -1.80 2.25 -6.75
CA LEU A 292 -2.48 3.40 -6.20
C LEU A 292 -3.34 3.96 -7.33
N ASP A 293 -4.64 3.77 -7.23
CA ASP A 293 -5.57 4.15 -8.28
C ASP A 293 -6.83 4.73 -7.63
N ALA A 294 -6.87 6.05 -7.53
CA ALA A 294 -8.14 6.76 -7.58
C ALA A 294 -8.33 7.27 -9.00
N ILE A 295 -9.46 6.92 -9.62
CA ILE A 295 -9.93 7.68 -10.76
C ILE A 295 -10.66 8.90 -10.25
N ASP A 296 -10.41 10.05 -10.88
CA ASP A 296 -11.07 11.31 -10.58
C ASP A 296 -12.19 11.55 -11.60
N HIS A 297 -13.41 11.77 -11.11
CA HIS A 297 -14.60 12.04 -11.92
C HIS A 297 -14.56 13.37 -12.71
N LYS A 298 -13.53 14.23 -12.60
CA LYS A 298 -13.01 15.11 -13.70
C LYS A 298 -11.79 16.01 -13.42
N CYS A 299 -11.05 15.89 -12.31
CA CYS A 299 -10.04 16.87 -11.84
C CYS A 299 -10.70 18.12 -11.26
N ARG A 300 -10.95 18.20 -9.95
CA ARG A 300 -11.82 19.25 -9.38
C ARG A 300 -11.12 20.53 -8.86
N GLU A 301 -10.03 20.95 -9.51
CA GLU A 301 -9.20 22.15 -9.21
C GLU A 301 -8.16 22.04 -8.09
N ASN A 302 -7.14 21.19 -8.32
CA ASN A 302 -5.88 21.13 -7.57
C ASN A 302 -5.91 20.23 -6.33
N PHE A 303 -5.31 19.05 -6.45
CA PHE A 303 -4.48 18.59 -5.33
C PHE A 303 -3.27 19.54 -5.17
#